data_AF-A0A0Q4BCL7-F1
#
_entry.id   AF-A0A0Q4BCL7-F1
#
_cell.length_a   1.000
_cell.length_b   1.000
_cell.length_c   1.000
_cell.angle_alpha   90.00
_cell.angle_beta   90.00
_cell.angle_gamma   90.00
#
_symmetry.space_group_name_H-M   'P 1'
#
loop_
_entity.id
_entity.type
_entity.pdbx_description
1 polymer ?
#
loop_
_entity_poly.entity_id
_entity_poly.type
_entity_poly.pdbx_seq_one_letter_code
_entity_poly.pdbx_strand_id
1 'polypeptide(L)'
;MITIIGVGHVFNIAEPVAFIIKQLWPDAVLVELDEVRYKIMTGEYKAAEPSEEQKKQISKLYRHTAEYQDGLSREYGSQTGAEMLIAVSSGKALGAEIGFIDKAAINVLDEVWAEMPFWERRRYSWSMFVDRHRGKRKAEKTAAEFARDSDA
;
A
#
# COMPACT_ATOMS: atom_id res chain seq x y z
N MET A 1 22.60 16.72 10.53
CA MET A 1 21.42 17.62 10.39
C MET A 1 20.23 16.75 10.02
N ILE A 2 19.04 17.00 10.57
CA ILE A 2 17.83 16.25 10.23
C ILE A 2 16.85 17.21 9.56
N THR A 3 16.36 16.84 8.38
CA THR A 3 15.34 17.61 7.64
C THR A 3 14.10 16.74 7.50
N ILE A 4 12.95 17.26 7.94
CA ILE A 4 11.66 16.58 7.83
C ILE A 4 10.90 17.20 6.67
N ILE A 5 10.44 16.37 5.74
CA ILE A 5 9.65 16.78 4.58
C ILE A 5 8.24 16.24 4.77
N GLY A 6 7.29 17.12 5.06
CA GLY A 6 5.87 16.77 5.09
C GLY A 6 5.34 16.64 3.66
N VAL A 7 4.78 15.48 3.33
CA VAL A 7 4.21 15.19 2.00
C VAL A 7 2.72 14.91 2.10
N GLY A 8 1.98 15.28 1.05
CA GLY A 8 0.53 15.07 0.97
C GLY A 8 0.16 14.25 -0.27
N HIS A 9 -0.46 13.10 -0.03
CA HIS A 9 -0.91 12.10 -1.02
C HIS A 9 -1.91 12.61 -2.10
N VAL A 10 -2.40 13.85 -1.95
CA VAL A 10 -3.38 14.48 -2.86
C VAL A 10 -2.70 15.27 -3.98
N PHE A 11 -1.42 15.59 -3.84
CA PHE A 11 -0.69 16.44 -4.78
C PHE A 11 0.43 15.66 -5.45
N ASN A 12 0.66 15.91 -6.75
CA ASN A 12 1.85 15.41 -7.42
C ASN A 12 3.07 16.27 -7.03
N ILE A 13 3.72 15.90 -5.93
CA ILE A 13 4.89 16.60 -5.37
C ILE A 13 6.19 15.82 -5.54
N ALA A 14 6.19 14.82 -6.43
CA ALA A 14 7.35 13.98 -6.64
C ALA A 14 8.60 14.78 -7.07
N GLU A 15 8.43 15.73 -7.98
CA GLU A 15 9.53 16.57 -8.48
C GLU A 15 10.12 17.49 -7.38
N PRO A 16 9.31 18.25 -6.61
CA PRO A 16 9.80 19.00 -5.45
C PRO A 16 10.59 18.15 -4.45
N VAL A 17 10.09 16.95 -4.11
CA VAL A 17 10.76 16.03 -3.18
C VAL A 17 12.13 15.62 -3.72
N ALA A 18 12.19 15.22 -5.00
CA ALA A 18 13.45 14.87 -5.66
C ALA A 18 14.45 16.05 -5.66
N PHE A 19 13.96 17.25 -5.94
CA PHE A 19 14.77 18.47 -5.94
C PHE A 19 15.37 18.73 -4.56
N ILE A 20 14.56 18.68 -3.50
CA ILE A 20 15.01 18.89 -2.12
C ILE A 20 16.09 17.87 -1.73
N ILE A 21 15.87 16.58 -2.00
CA ILE A 21 16.84 15.52 -1.67
C ILE A 21 18.17 15.74 -2.39
N LYS A 22 18.13 16.10 -3.68
CA LYS A 22 19.34 16.39 -4.47
C LYS A 22 20.09 17.62 -3.97
N GLN A 23 19.38 18.66 -3.54
CA GLN A 23 19.99 19.87 -2.97
C GLN A 23 20.61 19.61 -1.60
N LEU A 24 19.96 18.79 -0.77
CA LEU A 24 20.45 18.48 0.58
C LEU A 24 21.63 17.50 0.57
N TRP A 25 21.73 16.62 -0.43
CA TRP A 25 22.72 15.54 -0.51
C TRP A 25 22.87 14.79 0.83
N PRO A 26 21.80 14.14 1.33
CA PRO A 26 21.84 13.54 2.66
C PRO A 26 22.63 12.22 2.67
N ASP A 27 23.17 11.87 3.84
CA ASP A 27 23.78 10.54 4.07
C ASP A 27 22.73 9.42 4.05
N ALA A 28 21.49 9.73 4.45
CA ALA A 28 20.38 8.78 4.49
C ALA A 28 19.03 9.44 4.16
N VAL A 29 18.13 8.68 3.54
CA VAL A 29 16.73 9.03 3.28
C VAL A 29 15.83 8.05 4.00
N LEU A 30 15.06 8.55 4.96
CA LEU A 30 14.09 7.78 5.74
C LEU A 30 12.68 8.07 5.23
N VAL A 31 11.90 7.02 4.95
CA VAL A 31 10.56 7.14 4.38
C VAL A 31 9.55 6.42 5.27
N GLU A 32 8.42 7.08 5.54
CA GLU A 32 7.26 6.54 6.26
C GLU A 32 6.51 5.52 5.38
N LEU A 33 7.21 4.42 5.10
CA LEU A 33 6.75 3.31 4.27
C LEU A 33 7.39 2.05 4.82
N ASP A 34 6.68 0.91 4.78
CA ASP A 34 7.25 -0.40 5.10
C ASP A 34 7.73 -1.14 3.85
N GLU A 35 8.61 -2.12 4.02
CA GLU A 35 9.21 -2.85 2.91
C GLU A 35 8.19 -3.58 2.01
N VAL A 36 7.11 -4.11 2.58
CA VAL A 36 6.12 -4.86 1.80
C VAL A 36 5.36 -3.90 0.91
N ARG A 37 4.93 -2.75 1.44
CA ARG A 37 4.32 -1.69 0.63
C ARG A 37 5.27 -1.19 -0.45
N TYR A 38 6.55 -0.93 -0.14
CA TYR A 38 7.53 -0.53 -1.14
C TYR A 38 7.63 -1.52 -2.30
N LYS A 39 7.76 -2.83 -1.99
CA LYS A 39 7.83 -3.89 -3.01
C LYS A 39 6.56 -3.96 -3.87
N ILE A 40 5.40 -3.72 -3.28
CA ILE A 40 4.12 -3.67 -4.02
C ILE A 40 4.11 -2.47 -4.98
N MET A 41 4.52 -1.30 -4.49
CA MET A 41 4.56 -0.07 -5.29
C MET A 41 5.59 -0.13 -6.43
N THR A 42 6.72 -0.83 -6.25
CA THR A 42 7.71 -1.02 -7.32
C THR A 42 7.37 -2.17 -8.29
N GLY A 43 6.30 -2.92 -8.01
CA GLY A 43 5.95 -4.11 -8.78
C GLY A 43 6.91 -5.29 -8.58
N GLU A 44 7.86 -5.17 -7.64
CA GLU A 44 8.75 -6.27 -7.21
C GLU A 44 7.97 -7.35 -6.45
N TYR A 45 6.86 -6.96 -5.81
CA TYR A 45 5.85 -7.88 -5.33
C TYR A 45 5.03 -8.38 -6.53
N LYS A 46 5.63 -9.29 -7.31
CA LYS A 46 4.82 -10.20 -8.12
C LYS A 46 3.92 -10.93 -7.13
N ALA A 47 2.70 -11.27 -7.55
CA ALA A 47 1.86 -12.26 -6.87
C ALA A 47 2.54 -13.66 -6.97
N ALA A 48 3.78 -13.75 -6.50
CA ALA A 48 4.52 -14.97 -6.32
C ALA A 48 3.92 -15.60 -5.07
N GLU A 49 3.52 -16.86 -5.20
CA GLU A 49 3.13 -17.66 -4.06
C GLU A 49 4.16 -17.46 -2.94
N PRO A 50 3.73 -17.18 -1.70
CA PRO A 50 4.66 -16.95 -0.62
C PRO A 50 5.56 -18.18 -0.47
N SER A 51 6.86 -17.96 -0.27
CA SER A 51 7.81 -19.05 0.02
C SER A 51 7.37 -19.83 1.27
N GLU A 52 7.79 -21.10 1.41
CA GLU A 52 7.41 -21.95 2.56
C GLU A 52 7.80 -21.35 3.93
N GLU A 53 8.82 -20.50 3.97
CA GLU A 53 9.25 -19.75 5.16
C GLU A 53 8.33 -18.55 5.44
N GLN A 54 7.92 -17.82 4.40
CA GLN A 54 6.91 -16.76 4.50
C GLN A 54 5.55 -17.33 4.90
N LYS A 55 5.16 -18.51 4.38
CA LYS A 55 3.94 -19.24 4.76
C LYS A 55 3.90 -19.64 6.26
N LYS A 56 5.04 -19.70 6.95
CA LYS A 56 5.13 -20.01 8.39
C LYS A 56 5.04 -18.77 9.29
N GLN A 57 5.54 -17.62 8.84
CA GLN A 57 5.46 -16.36 9.60
C GLN A 57 4.19 -15.56 9.32
N ILE A 58 3.61 -15.77 8.13
CA ILE A 58 2.39 -15.10 7.72
C ILE A 58 1.21 -15.85 8.33
N SER A 59 0.64 -15.23 9.37
CA SER A 59 -0.60 -15.61 10.06
C SER A 59 -1.67 -16.14 9.08
N LYS A 60 -2.48 -17.10 9.53
CA LYS A 60 -3.60 -17.71 8.79
C LYS A 60 -4.54 -16.69 8.12
N LEU A 61 -4.48 -15.42 8.51
CA LEU A 61 -5.24 -14.29 7.99
C LEU A 61 -4.82 -13.85 6.57
N TYR A 62 -3.54 -13.96 6.19
CA TYR A 62 -3.03 -13.42 4.91
C TYR A 62 -3.07 -14.42 3.74
N ARG A 63 -3.47 -15.67 3.99
CA ARG A 63 -3.49 -16.74 2.97
C ARG A 63 -4.63 -16.60 1.93
N HIS A 64 -5.46 -15.56 2.03
CA HIS A 64 -6.66 -15.40 1.21
C HIS A 64 -6.85 -14.03 0.53
N THR A 65 -5.77 -13.28 0.34
CA THR A 65 -5.91 -11.84 0.18
C THR A 65 -5.35 -11.30 -1.14
N ALA A 66 -5.83 -11.85 -2.26
CA ALA A 66 -5.83 -11.10 -3.52
C ALA A 66 -6.54 -9.74 -3.34
N GLU A 67 -7.57 -9.68 -2.50
CA GLU A 67 -8.33 -8.46 -2.23
C GLU A 67 -7.61 -7.45 -1.32
N TYR A 68 -6.76 -7.90 -0.40
CA TYR A 68 -5.93 -6.97 0.38
C TYR A 68 -4.76 -6.49 -0.46
N GLN A 69 -4.15 -7.37 -1.26
CA GLN A 69 -3.12 -6.98 -2.22
C GLN A 69 -3.68 -6.01 -3.28
N ASP A 70 -4.90 -6.26 -3.78
CA ASP A 70 -5.63 -5.36 -4.68
C ASP A 70 -6.05 -4.07 -3.96
N GLY A 71 -6.48 -4.13 -2.70
CA GLY A 71 -6.77 -2.96 -1.88
C GLY A 71 -5.54 -2.06 -1.69
N LEU A 72 -4.42 -2.65 -1.29
CA LEU A 72 -3.13 -1.95 -1.14
C LEU A 72 -2.65 -1.43 -2.51
N SER A 73 -2.77 -2.22 -3.57
CA SER A 73 -2.40 -1.79 -4.92
C SER A 73 -3.32 -0.69 -5.46
N ARG A 74 -4.58 -0.60 -5.03
CA ARG A 74 -5.49 0.50 -5.40
C ARG A 74 -5.19 1.76 -4.62
N GLU A 75 -4.96 1.63 -3.32
CA GLU A 75 -4.61 2.74 -2.42
C GLU A 75 -3.27 3.38 -2.82
N TYR A 76 -2.28 2.56 -3.17
CA TYR A 76 -0.91 3.00 -3.47
C TYR A 76 -0.49 2.90 -4.95
N GLY A 77 -1.36 2.39 -5.83
CA GLY A 77 -1.12 2.30 -7.29
C GLY A 77 -1.90 3.31 -8.12
N SER A 78 -2.85 4.05 -7.52
CA SER A 78 -3.21 5.39 -8.05
C SER A 78 -2.04 6.34 -7.73
N GLN A 79 -1.86 7.47 -8.43
CA GLN A 79 -0.67 8.38 -8.33
C GLN A 79 -0.16 8.73 -6.90
N THR A 80 -0.97 8.47 -5.88
CA THR A 80 -0.68 8.40 -4.45
C THR A 80 0.53 7.53 -4.10
N GLY A 81 1.60 8.13 -3.57
CA GLY A 81 2.82 7.43 -3.15
C GLY A 81 4.01 7.58 -4.11
N ALA A 82 3.83 8.29 -5.23
CA ALA A 82 4.93 8.66 -6.14
C ALA A 82 6.02 9.48 -5.42
N GLU A 83 5.64 10.29 -4.44
CA GLU A 83 6.52 11.06 -3.56
C GLU A 83 7.45 10.19 -2.71
N MET A 84 6.98 9.03 -2.26
CA MET A 84 7.78 8.08 -1.50
C MET A 84 8.74 7.32 -2.41
N LEU A 85 8.25 6.88 -3.58
CA LEU A 85 9.09 6.19 -4.58
C LEU A 85 10.19 7.09 -5.13
N ILE A 86 9.88 8.36 -5.41
CA ILE A 86 10.87 9.32 -5.89
C ILE A 86 11.87 9.68 -4.78
N ALA A 87 11.45 9.72 -3.52
CA ALA A 87 12.35 9.94 -2.40
C ALA A 87 13.39 8.82 -2.30
N VAL A 88 12.92 7.56 -2.32
CA VAL A 88 13.79 6.38 -2.32
C VAL A 88 14.72 6.37 -3.52
N SER A 89 14.20 6.59 -4.74
CA SER A 89 15.04 6.54 -5.95
C SER A 89 16.03 7.70 -6.03
N SER A 90 15.66 8.90 -5.59
CA SER A 90 16.56 10.05 -5.51
C SER A 90 17.67 9.83 -4.48
N GLY A 91 17.36 9.28 -3.30
CA GLY A 91 18.36 8.90 -2.32
C GLY A 91 19.32 7.84 -2.86
N LYS A 92 18.80 6.77 -3.47
CA LYS A 92 19.62 5.72 -4.11
C LYS A 92 20.55 6.28 -5.18
N ALA A 93 20.06 7.21 -6.00
CA ALA A 93 20.86 7.84 -7.06
C ALA A 93 22.04 8.68 -6.52
N LEU A 94 21.94 9.19 -5.29
CA LEU A 94 23.00 9.93 -4.60
C LEU A 94 23.92 9.04 -3.76
N GLY A 95 23.63 7.73 -3.66
CA GLY A 95 24.33 6.80 -2.78
C GLY A 95 23.95 6.93 -1.30
N ALA A 96 22.83 7.57 -0.99
CA ALA A 96 22.33 7.67 0.38
C ALA A 96 21.78 6.32 0.88
N GLU A 97 21.91 6.06 2.18
CA GLU A 97 21.27 4.93 2.85
C GLU A 97 19.74 5.10 2.85
N ILE A 98 18.99 4.02 2.59
CA ILE A 98 17.52 4.07 2.58
C ILE A 98 16.97 3.35 3.79
N GLY A 99 16.16 4.04 4.60
CA GLY A 99 15.46 3.48 5.74
C GLY A 99 13.95 3.51 5.59
N PHE A 100 13.31 2.37 5.80
CA PHE A 100 11.85 2.22 5.90
C PHE A 100 11.46 2.28 7.37
N ILE A 101 10.78 3.36 7.78
CA ILE A 101 10.56 3.65 9.21
C ILE A 101 9.13 3.42 9.68
N ASP A 102 8.23 3.00 8.79
CA ASP A 102 6.86 2.63 9.20
C ASP A 102 6.79 1.18 9.71
N LYS A 103 5.84 0.92 10.61
CA LYS A 103 5.56 -0.43 11.07
C LYS A 103 4.98 -1.24 9.91
N ALA A 104 5.34 -2.52 9.85
CA ALA A 104 4.71 -3.44 8.92
C ALA A 104 3.19 -3.45 9.15
N ALA A 105 2.42 -2.99 8.16
CA ALA A 105 0.97 -2.90 8.25
C ALA A 105 0.32 -4.25 8.60
N ILE A 106 0.93 -5.34 8.13
CA ILE A 106 0.51 -6.72 8.43
C ILE A 106 0.56 -6.99 9.94
N ASN A 107 1.64 -6.60 10.60
CA ASN A 107 1.81 -6.82 12.03
C ASN A 107 0.81 -5.99 12.83
N VAL A 108 0.56 -4.75 12.39
CA VAL A 108 -0.46 -3.88 13.01
C VAL A 108 -1.84 -4.50 12.88
N LEU A 109 -2.19 -5.03 11.71
CA LEU A 109 -3.48 -5.68 11.48
C LEU A 109 -3.61 -6.97 12.30
N ASP A 110 -2.55 -7.77 12.41
CA ASP A 110 -2.53 -8.98 13.22
C ASP A 110 -2.69 -8.66 14.72
N GLU A 111 -2.07 -7.59 15.20
CA GLU A 111 -2.22 -7.08 16.58
C GLU A 111 -3.66 -6.63 16.84
N VAL A 112 -4.21 -5.77 15.97
CA VAL A 112 -5.62 -5.32 16.05
C VAL A 112 -6.57 -6.52 16.03
N TRP A 113 -6.32 -7.50 15.17
CA TRP A 113 -7.13 -8.72 15.11
C TRP A 113 -7.03 -9.51 16.41
N ALA A 114 -5.82 -9.70 16.94
CA ALA A 114 -5.56 -10.46 18.16
C ALA A 114 -6.25 -9.85 19.39
N GLU A 115 -6.28 -8.52 19.50
CA GLU A 115 -6.94 -7.81 20.60
C GLU A 115 -8.47 -7.75 20.47
N MET A 116 -9.00 -7.91 19.25
CA MET A 116 -10.42 -7.78 18.99
C MET A 116 -11.27 -8.91 19.64
N PRO A 117 -12.33 -8.57 20.40
CA PRO A 117 -13.28 -9.55 20.92
C PRO A 117 -13.98 -10.37 19.83
N PHE A 118 -14.38 -11.60 20.14
CA PHE A 118 -15.03 -12.52 19.18
C PHE A 118 -16.21 -11.89 18.42
N TRP A 119 -17.04 -11.10 19.11
CA TRP A 119 -18.21 -10.45 18.49
C TRP A 119 -17.84 -9.38 17.47
N GLU A 120 -16.80 -8.61 17.73
CA GLU A 120 -16.28 -7.60 16.80
C GLU A 120 -15.63 -8.26 15.59
N ARG A 121 -14.84 -9.32 15.80
CA ARG A 121 -14.26 -10.11 14.69
C ARG A 121 -15.34 -10.64 13.77
N ARG A 122 -16.44 -11.16 14.34
CA ARG A 122 -17.59 -11.65 13.56
C ARG A 122 -18.29 -10.52 12.81
N ARG A 123 -18.48 -9.36 13.44
CA ARG A 123 -19.08 -8.18 12.81
C ARG A 123 -18.23 -7.67 11.64
N TYR A 124 -16.92 -7.55 11.83
CA TYR A 124 -15.97 -7.14 10.79
C TYR A 124 -15.95 -8.14 9.64
N SER A 125 -15.93 -9.44 9.94
CA SER A 125 -16.01 -10.49 8.91
C SER A 125 -17.32 -10.40 8.11
N TRP A 126 -18.44 -10.10 8.77
CA TRP A 126 -19.73 -9.91 8.12
C TRP A 126 -19.77 -8.64 7.25
N SER A 127 -19.21 -7.52 7.71
CA SER A 127 -19.14 -6.30 6.90
C SER A 127 -18.30 -6.50 5.65
N MET A 128 -17.13 -7.15 5.76
CA MET A 128 -16.29 -7.48 4.61
C MET A 128 -17.02 -8.39 3.61
N PHE A 129 -17.80 -9.36 4.09
CA PHE A 129 -18.61 -10.24 3.23
C PHE A 129 -19.71 -9.47 2.49
N VAL A 130 -20.41 -8.57 3.18
CA VAL A 130 -21.48 -7.74 2.60
C VAL A 130 -20.90 -6.76 1.57
N ASP A 131 -19.79 -6.09 1.89
CA ASP A 131 -19.14 -5.13 0.98
C ASP A 131 -18.63 -5.81 -0.30
N ARG A 132 -18.07 -7.01 -0.20
CA ARG A 132 -17.67 -7.80 -1.37
C ARG A 132 -18.85 -8.12 -2.28
N HIS A 133 -20.00 -8.50 -1.71
CA HIS A 133 -21.21 -8.83 -2.49
C HIS A 133 -21.90 -7.59 -3.04
N ARG A 134 -21.94 -6.48 -2.29
CA ARG A 134 -22.59 -5.24 -2.68
C ARG A 134 -21.74 -4.43 -3.66
N GLY A 135 -20.42 -4.46 -3.52
CA GLY A 135 -19.44 -3.85 -4.43
C GLY A 135 -19.47 -4.47 -5.83
N LYS A 136 -19.54 -5.81 -5.93
CA LYS A 136 -19.72 -6.51 -7.22
C LYS A 136 -20.98 -6.07 -7.97
N ARG A 137 -22.12 -6.00 -7.27
CA ARG A 137 -23.39 -5.54 -7.86
C ARG A 137 -23.36 -4.08 -8.31
N LYS A 138 -22.60 -3.21 -7.64
CA LYS A 138 -22.48 -1.80 -8.02
C LYS A 138 -21.56 -1.62 -9.23
N ALA A 139 -20.44 -2.34 -9.27
CA ALA A 139 -19.53 -2.33 -10.42
C ALA A 139 -20.19 -2.92 -11.68
N GLU A 140 -20.94 -4.01 -11.56
CA GLU A 140 -21.69 -4.63 -12.66
C GLU A 140 -22.79 -3.69 -13.20
N LYS A 141 -23.51 -2.98 -12.33
CA LYS A 141 -24.53 -2.00 -12.74
C LYS A 141 -23.92 -0.82 -13.49
N THR A 142 -22.82 -0.26 -12.97
CA THR A 142 -22.13 0.85 -13.62
C THR A 142 -21.53 0.43 -14.97
N ALA A 143 -20.93 -0.76 -15.06
CA ALA A 143 -20.44 -1.29 -16.34
C ALA A 143 -21.56 -1.55 -17.36
N ALA A 144 -22.72 -2.03 -16.92
CA ALA A 144 -23.88 -2.24 -17.79
C ALA A 144 -24.55 -0.93 -18.24
N GLU A 145 -24.50 0.13 -17.44
CA GLU A 145 -24.95 1.48 -17.83
C GLU A 145 -23.99 2.11 -18.84
N PHE A 146 -22.67 2.03 -18.62
CA PHE A 146 -21.68 2.53 -19.59
C PHE A 146 -21.75 1.80 -20.95
N ALA A 147 -21.99 0.48 -20.96
CA ALA A 147 -22.15 -0.28 -22.20
C ALA A 147 -23.44 0.07 -22.96
N ARG A 148 -24.48 0.55 -22.27
CA ARG A 148 -25.73 1.02 -22.90
C ARG A 148 -25.59 2.43 -23.49
N ASP A 149 -24.78 3.28 -22.88
CA ASP A 149 -24.56 4.66 -23.32
C ASP A 149 -23.57 4.75 -24.50
N SER A 150 -22.73 3.73 -24.71
CA SER A 150 -21.80 3.64 -25.85
C SER A 150 -22.44 3.15 -27.16
N ASP A 151 -23.67 2.63 -27.11
CA ASP A 151 -24.43 2.11 -28.25
C ASP A 151 -25.60 3.06 -28.67
N ALA A 152 -25.66 4.28 -28.12
CA ALA A 152 -26.70 5.29 -28.36
C ALA A 152 -26.20 6.48 -29.20
#